data_AF-A0A9Y1FP25-F1
#
_entry.id   AF-A0A9Y1FP25-F1
#
_cell.length_a   1.000
_cell.length_b   1.000
_cell.length_c   1.000
_cell.angle_alpha   90.00
_cell.angle_beta   90.00
_cell.angle_gamma   90.00
#
_symmetry.space_group_name_H-M   'P 1'
#
loop_
_entity.id
_entity.type
_entity.pdbx_description
1 polymer ?
#
loop_
_entity_poly.entity_id
_entity_poly.type
_entity_poly.pdbx_seq_one_letter_code
_entity_poly.pdbx_strand_id
1 'polypeptide(L)'
;MNLSKKKPFIFFLIVCLFIYPIGYNNVSSINFDVNQTEVSIGIYNYPPFSFKEDDSIKGIFIDLIEYIGLKVNWKINYYFGNFSDIYNKTICNEIDIIPAVDYSFDTDNNLEFNNETVISTMGVVVTTSSEINSIFDLHHKRIGVVVDDPLYKSKNGIKDLLNEYKIESSFIEYQDYDDLVADLEDKNKLDAGVVNNLFYDDKLRNSKIRELDIIFNPLSLRFSSGKDNLNKYYLLGTIDQYLSELKQDKDSAYYDILRNYFETEENHLILFLKIFLGFAAIIISYFTFRIFNIKIKLKSRNKEIKVEKDKTNKMFSFLENSYDYLEILIDGLRNPIQVLVFETELNMSDNSLMKINLEKILTILNKIDTIFYSYVEKKKDK
;
A
#
# COMPACT_ATOMS: atom_id res chain seq x y z
N MET A 1 31.04 -0.87 -14.92
CA MET A 1 29.68 -1.12 -15.46
C MET A 1 28.98 -2.00 -14.42
N ASN A 2 27.97 -1.60 -13.66
CA ASN A 2 27.02 -0.52 -13.78
C ASN A 2 26.63 -0.08 -12.35
N LEU A 3 26.82 1.19 -12.05
CA LEU A 3 26.22 1.89 -10.91
C LEU A 3 24.73 2.13 -11.21
N SER A 4 23.97 2.48 -10.17
CA SER A 4 22.64 3.09 -10.20
C SER A 4 21.45 2.13 -10.06
N LYS A 5 20.99 1.96 -8.81
CA LYS A 5 19.57 1.90 -8.41
C LYS A 5 19.42 1.96 -6.88
N LYS A 6 19.86 3.07 -6.27
CA LYS A 6 19.50 3.46 -4.89
C LYS A 6 19.42 4.98 -4.78
N LYS A 7 18.34 5.61 -5.29
CA LYS A 7 17.95 7.00 -5.00
C LYS A 7 16.43 7.11 -5.15
N PRO A 8 15.69 7.19 -4.03
CA PRO A 8 15.17 8.53 -3.67
C PRO A 8 15.22 8.86 -2.16
N PHE A 9 15.93 8.10 -1.32
CA PHE A 9 15.97 8.36 0.13
C PHE A 9 17.02 9.42 0.56
N ILE A 10 18.00 9.72 -0.29
CA ILE A 10 19.14 10.60 0.05
C ILE A 10 18.84 12.10 -0.15
N PHE A 11 17.72 12.46 -0.80
CA PHE A 11 17.41 13.88 -1.07
C PHE A 11 16.63 14.58 0.05
N PHE A 12 16.05 13.81 1.00
CA PHE A 12 15.31 14.37 2.14
C PHE A 12 16.21 14.66 3.36
N LEU A 13 17.43 14.11 3.39
CA LEU A 13 18.35 14.24 4.53
C LEU A 13 19.31 15.46 4.45
N ILE A 14 19.36 16.15 3.31
CA ILE A 14 20.33 17.24 3.06
C ILE A 14 19.75 18.65 3.33
N VAL A 15 18.44 18.77 3.54
CA VAL A 15 17.79 20.08 3.77
C VAL A 15 17.56 20.40 5.26
N CYS A 16 17.73 19.43 6.18
CA CYS A 16 17.63 19.68 7.62
C CYS A 16 18.97 20.03 8.30
N LEU A 17 20.09 20.05 7.57
CA LEU A 17 21.43 20.21 8.13
C LEU A 17 21.95 21.67 8.19
N PHE A 18 21.12 22.67 7.87
CA PHE A 18 21.54 24.08 7.79
C PHE A 18 20.82 25.05 8.72
N ILE A 19 20.14 24.56 9.76
CA ILE A 19 19.65 25.42 10.85
C ILE A 19 20.08 24.79 12.18
N TYR A 20 21.32 25.06 12.60
CA TYR A 20 21.73 24.86 13.99
C TYR A 20 22.41 26.15 14.46
N PRO A 21 21.82 26.91 15.39
CA PRO A 21 22.54 27.95 16.11
C PRO A 21 23.50 27.27 17.08
N ILE A 22 24.77 27.65 16.95
CA ILE A 22 25.85 27.39 17.89
C ILE A 22 25.46 27.99 19.25
N GLY A 23 25.37 27.14 20.28
CA GLY A 23 25.04 27.58 21.62
C GLY A 23 24.84 26.46 22.63
N TYR A 24 25.73 25.48 22.71
CA TYR A 24 25.79 24.59 23.86
C TYR A 24 26.69 25.20 24.94
N ASN A 25 26.04 25.80 25.94
CA ASN A 25 26.65 25.94 27.25
C ASN A 25 26.88 24.55 27.81
N ASN A 26 28.08 24.32 28.37
CA ASN A 26 28.42 23.12 29.13
C ASN A 26 27.53 23.06 30.38
N VAL A 27 26.34 22.49 30.24
CA VAL A 27 25.61 21.92 31.37
C VAL A 27 26.25 20.56 31.57
N SER A 28 27.08 20.45 32.59
CA SER A 28 27.53 19.18 33.13
C SER A 28 26.30 18.31 33.37
N SER A 29 26.10 17.30 32.53
CA SER A 29 25.10 16.28 32.75
C SER A 29 25.42 15.60 34.07
N ILE A 30 24.58 15.83 35.06
CA ILE A 30 24.51 15.00 36.25
C ILE A 30 24.09 13.64 35.73
N ASN A 31 25.04 12.70 35.63
CA ASN A 31 24.73 11.29 35.42
C ASN A 31 23.96 10.84 36.66
N PHE A 32 22.63 10.85 36.57
CA PHE A 32 21.84 10.00 37.43
C PHE A 32 22.19 8.58 37.03
N ASP A 33 22.90 7.89 37.91
CA ASP A 33 23.11 6.45 37.82
C ASP A 33 21.74 5.81 38.00
N VAL A 34 20.99 5.70 36.89
CA VAL A 34 19.72 4.98 36.87
C VAL A 34 20.14 3.52 37.01
N ASN A 35 20.09 3.00 38.24
CA ASN A 35 20.38 1.60 38.56
C ASN A 35 19.71 0.70 37.50
N GLN A 36 20.53 0.12 36.62
CA GLN A 36 20.08 -0.80 35.59
C GLN A 36 19.79 -2.15 36.26
N THR A 37 18.55 -2.61 36.19
CA THR A 37 18.16 -3.90 36.79
C THR A 37 18.50 -5.01 35.80
N GLU A 38 19.36 -5.95 36.18
CA GLU A 38 19.57 -7.17 35.39
C GLU A 38 18.39 -8.12 35.59
N VAL A 39 17.84 -8.63 34.49
CA VAL A 39 16.68 -9.54 34.50
C VAL A 39 17.00 -10.73 33.60
N SER A 40 16.88 -11.93 34.15
CA SER A 40 17.09 -13.18 33.43
C SER A 40 15.77 -13.75 32.91
N ILE A 41 15.70 -14.04 31.61
CA ILE A 41 14.49 -14.55 30.94
C ILE A 41 14.77 -15.93 30.36
N GLY A 42 13.94 -16.89 30.76
CA GLY A 42 13.98 -18.26 30.26
C GLY A 42 13.23 -18.42 28.95
N ILE A 43 13.83 -19.05 27.95
CA ILE A 43 13.29 -19.22 26.61
C ILE A 43 13.23 -20.72 26.31
N TYR A 44 12.07 -21.18 25.89
CA TYR A 44 11.85 -22.53 25.37
C TYR A 44 11.16 -22.44 24.02
N ASN A 45 11.21 -23.50 23.23
CA ASN A 45 10.70 -23.45 21.86
C ASN A 45 9.17 -23.57 21.82
N TYR A 46 8.48 -22.43 21.77
CA TYR A 46 7.03 -22.34 21.66
C TYR A 46 6.59 -21.21 20.72
N PRO A 47 6.82 -21.36 19.40
CA PRO A 47 6.45 -20.35 18.41
C PRO A 47 4.92 -20.19 18.27
N PRO A 48 4.43 -18.98 17.95
CA PRO A 48 5.16 -17.71 17.79
C PRO A 48 5.33 -16.94 19.12
N PHE A 49 5.11 -17.56 20.28
CA PHE A 49 5.05 -16.87 21.56
C PHE A 49 6.43 -16.57 22.15
N SER A 50 7.32 -17.56 22.13
CA SER A 50 8.70 -17.48 22.60
C SER A 50 9.49 -18.60 21.92
N PHE A 51 10.53 -18.27 21.15
CA PHE A 51 11.31 -19.27 20.43
C PHE A 51 12.67 -18.73 20.03
N LYS A 52 13.56 -19.63 19.62
CA LYS A 52 14.86 -19.29 19.05
C LYS A 52 14.83 -19.61 17.55
N GLU A 53 15.12 -18.61 16.74
CA GLU A 53 15.30 -18.77 15.29
C GLU A 53 16.74 -18.36 14.95
N ASP A 54 17.51 -19.31 14.41
CA ASP A 54 18.95 -19.18 14.23
C ASP A 54 19.67 -18.76 15.53
N ASP A 55 20.33 -17.60 15.54
CA ASP A 55 20.98 -17.00 16.72
C ASP A 55 20.14 -15.89 17.37
N SER A 56 18.87 -15.73 16.96
CA SER A 56 17.97 -14.71 17.47
C SER A 56 16.87 -15.29 18.36
N ILE A 57 16.57 -14.60 19.46
CA ILE A 57 15.41 -14.90 20.30
C ILE A 57 14.25 -14.06 19.78
N LYS A 58 13.12 -14.70 19.49
CA LYS A 58 11.94 -14.08 18.88
C LYS A 58 10.67 -14.54 19.57
N GLY A 59 9.60 -13.80 19.35
CA GLY A 59 8.25 -14.16 19.75
C GLY A 59 7.51 -13.00 20.40
N ILE A 60 6.20 -13.12 20.44
CA ILE A 60 5.30 -12.08 20.96
C ILE A 60 5.68 -11.66 22.39
N PHE A 61 6.02 -12.62 23.25
CA PHE A 61 6.42 -12.32 24.63
C PHE A 61 7.80 -11.68 24.71
N ILE A 62 8.68 -11.99 23.75
CA ILE A 62 10.05 -11.47 23.69
C ILE A 62 10.03 -10.01 23.28
N ASP A 63 9.32 -9.69 22.20
CA ASP A 63 9.22 -8.32 21.72
C ASP A 63 8.51 -7.43 22.76
N LEU A 64 7.52 -7.98 23.48
CA LEU A 64 6.82 -7.28 24.54
C LEU A 64 7.72 -7.02 25.74
N ILE A 65 8.47 -8.03 26.22
CA ILE A 65 9.34 -7.86 27.39
C ILE A 65 10.56 -7.00 27.08
N GLU A 66 11.08 -7.03 25.86
CA GLU A 66 12.10 -6.10 25.39
C GLU A 66 11.58 -4.66 25.37
N TYR A 67 10.37 -4.43 24.82
CA TYR A 67 9.74 -3.12 24.83
C TYR A 67 9.59 -2.58 26.26
N ILE A 68 9.07 -3.40 27.18
CA ILE A 68 8.91 -3.02 28.59
C ILE A 68 10.29 -2.75 29.21
N GLY A 69 11.23 -3.67 29.05
CA GLY A 69 12.58 -3.57 29.60
C GLY A 69 13.30 -2.30 29.18
N LEU A 70 13.16 -1.88 27.91
CA LEU A 70 13.70 -0.60 27.43
C LEU A 70 13.08 0.61 28.13
N LYS A 71 11.79 0.57 28.48
CA LYS A 71 11.11 1.67 29.19
C LYS A 71 11.50 1.77 30.66
N VAL A 72 11.80 0.64 31.29
CA VAL A 72 12.18 0.58 32.72
C VAL A 72 13.66 0.34 32.97
N ASN A 73 14.49 0.47 31.94
CA ASN A 73 15.94 0.31 32.00
C ASN A 73 16.39 -1.07 32.54
N TRP A 74 15.76 -2.15 32.08
CA TRP A 74 16.20 -3.51 32.34
C TRP A 74 17.30 -3.93 31.36
N LYS A 75 18.28 -4.66 31.87
CA LYS A 75 19.25 -5.41 31.09
C LYS A 75 18.83 -6.87 31.05
N ILE A 76 18.26 -7.27 29.92
CA ILE A 76 17.71 -8.61 29.74
C ILE A 76 18.82 -9.58 29.33
N ASN A 77 18.92 -10.70 30.03
CA ASN A 77 19.79 -11.83 29.69
C ASN A 77 18.93 -13.06 29.41
N TYR A 78 19.15 -13.72 28.27
CA TYR A 78 18.35 -14.88 27.86
C TYR A 78 19.01 -16.21 28.25
N TYR A 79 18.19 -17.16 28.70
CA TYR A 79 18.56 -18.55 28.96
C TYR A 79 17.69 -19.44 28.08
N PHE A 80 18.28 -20.11 27.10
CA PHE A 80 17.55 -21.01 26.19
C PHE A 80 17.69 -22.48 26.62
N GLY A 81 16.59 -23.23 26.62
CA GLY A 81 16.54 -24.65 26.97
C GLY A 81 15.17 -25.26 26.68
N ASN A 82 14.98 -26.53 27.01
CA ASN A 82 13.64 -27.13 27.00
C ASN A 82 12.80 -26.56 28.17
N PHE A 83 11.48 -26.73 28.09
CA PHE A 83 10.58 -26.18 29.12
C PHE A 83 10.92 -26.65 30.54
N SER A 84 11.22 -27.94 30.73
CA SER A 84 11.52 -28.50 32.05
C SER A 84 12.76 -27.87 32.69
N ASP A 85 13.82 -27.64 31.90
CA ASP A 85 15.05 -27.03 32.38
C ASP A 85 14.83 -25.57 32.76
N ILE A 86 14.10 -24.82 31.92
CA ILE A 86 13.76 -23.43 32.21
C ILE A 86 12.89 -23.33 33.46
N TYR A 87 11.84 -24.15 33.56
CA TYR A 87 10.96 -24.22 34.73
C TYR A 87 11.76 -24.48 36.02
N ASN A 88 12.62 -25.50 36.01
CA ASN A 88 13.44 -25.86 37.17
C ASN A 88 14.40 -24.71 37.58
N LYS A 89 15.02 -24.05 36.60
CA LYS A 89 15.87 -22.88 36.87
C LYS A 89 15.09 -21.69 37.42
N THR A 90 13.86 -21.48 36.97
CA THR A 90 12.98 -20.43 37.48
C THR A 90 12.57 -20.68 38.94
N ILE A 91 12.17 -21.90 39.31
CA ILE A 91 11.83 -22.21 40.71
C ILE A 91 13.06 -22.18 41.63
N CYS A 92 14.26 -22.41 41.10
CA CYS A 92 15.53 -22.26 41.81
C CYS A 92 16.05 -20.81 41.83
N ASN A 93 15.31 -19.84 41.30
CA ASN A 93 15.70 -18.43 41.20
C ASN A 93 17.00 -18.19 40.39
N GLU A 94 17.36 -19.10 39.48
CA GLU A 94 18.43 -18.89 38.49
C GLU A 94 17.94 -18.10 37.27
N ILE A 95 16.62 -18.13 37.04
CA ILE A 95 15.91 -17.37 36.00
C ILE A 95 14.80 -16.57 36.68
N ASP A 96 14.70 -15.28 36.37
CA ASP A 96 13.72 -14.39 36.98
C ASP A 96 12.33 -14.56 36.37
N ILE A 97 12.24 -14.64 35.04
CA ILE A 97 10.97 -14.68 34.31
C ILE A 97 10.98 -15.82 33.30
N ILE A 98 9.89 -16.60 33.25
CA ILE A 98 9.54 -17.48 32.14
C ILE A 98 8.30 -16.90 31.41
N PRO A 99 8.37 -16.67 30.09
CA PRO A 99 7.27 -16.16 29.29
C PRO A 99 6.36 -17.29 28.80
N ALA A 100 5.18 -16.92 28.30
CA ALA A 100 4.26 -17.80 27.57
C ALA A 100 3.75 -19.03 28.34
N VAL A 101 3.63 -18.92 29.67
CA VAL A 101 3.16 -20.01 30.53
C VAL A 101 1.70 -19.81 30.92
N ASP A 102 0.90 -20.87 30.88
CA ASP A 102 -0.44 -20.91 31.47
C ASP A 102 -0.40 -21.44 32.91
N TYR A 103 -1.32 -20.98 33.75
CA TYR A 103 -1.41 -21.43 35.16
C TYR A 103 -1.57 -22.95 35.30
N SER A 104 -2.21 -23.63 34.34
CA SER A 104 -2.41 -25.09 34.37
C SER A 104 -1.11 -25.90 34.31
N PHE A 105 0.01 -25.29 33.93
CA PHE A 105 1.33 -25.92 33.96
C PHE A 105 1.93 -26.06 35.34
N ASP A 106 1.60 -25.14 36.25
CA ASP A 106 2.19 -25.09 37.57
C ASP A 106 1.33 -25.87 38.57
N THR A 107 1.27 -27.19 38.40
CA THR A 107 0.44 -28.06 39.24
C THR A 107 0.83 -28.03 40.71
N ASP A 108 2.09 -27.69 40.98
CA ASP A 108 2.67 -27.65 42.33
C ASP A 108 2.62 -26.25 42.96
N ASN A 109 2.10 -25.25 42.23
CA ASN A 109 1.96 -23.86 42.69
C ASN A 109 3.30 -23.23 43.12
N ASN A 110 4.36 -23.48 42.35
CA ASN A 110 5.74 -23.02 42.55
C ASN A 110 6.08 -21.74 41.76
N LEU A 111 5.19 -21.28 40.90
CA LEU A 111 5.30 -20.06 40.13
C LEU A 111 4.30 -19.01 40.62
N GLU A 112 4.68 -17.74 40.46
CA GLU A 112 3.80 -16.59 40.56
C GLU A 112 3.60 -16.03 39.15
N PHE A 113 2.38 -15.63 38.82
CA PHE A 113 2.02 -15.14 37.48
C PHE A 113 1.65 -13.67 37.53
N ASN A 114 1.90 -12.95 36.43
CA ASN A 114 1.29 -11.64 36.27
C ASN A 114 -0.25 -11.78 36.11
N ASN A 115 -1.00 -10.73 36.43
CA ASN A 115 -2.47 -10.77 36.44
C ASN A 115 -3.06 -10.69 35.03
N GLU A 116 -2.52 -9.78 34.22
CA GLU A 116 -3.01 -9.51 32.87
C GLU A 116 -2.58 -10.62 31.91
N THR A 117 -3.54 -11.32 31.31
CA THR A 117 -3.21 -12.34 30.29
C THR A 117 -2.61 -11.64 29.08
N VAL A 118 -1.47 -12.08 28.55
CA VAL A 118 -0.85 -11.46 27.37
C VAL A 118 -1.66 -11.81 26.13
N ILE A 119 -1.88 -13.10 25.91
CA ILE A 119 -2.66 -13.63 24.79
C ILE A 119 -3.32 -14.95 25.20
N SER A 120 -4.51 -15.22 24.65
CA SER A 120 -5.21 -16.48 24.84
C SER A 120 -5.13 -17.31 23.58
N THR A 121 -4.96 -18.61 23.75
CA THR A 121 -4.90 -19.59 22.66
C THR A 121 -5.55 -20.89 23.11
N MET A 122 -5.84 -21.80 22.18
CA MET A 122 -6.41 -23.12 22.47
C MET A 122 -5.91 -24.15 21.47
N GLY A 123 -5.99 -25.42 21.84
CA GLY A 123 -5.66 -26.53 20.96
C GLY A 123 -6.76 -26.83 19.98
N VAL A 124 -6.36 -27.05 18.74
CA VAL A 124 -7.24 -27.52 17.65
C VAL A 124 -6.61 -28.74 17.01
N VAL A 125 -7.45 -29.69 16.62
CA VAL A 125 -7.02 -30.86 15.85
C VAL A 125 -7.24 -30.57 14.38
N VAL A 126 -6.22 -30.81 13.56
CA VAL A 126 -6.24 -30.56 12.12
C VAL A 126 -6.04 -31.86 11.34
N THR A 127 -6.63 -31.97 10.15
CA THR A 127 -6.48 -33.14 9.28
C THR A 127 -6.70 -32.79 7.81
N THR A 128 -6.20 -33.63 6.90
CA THR A 128 -6.57 -33.65 5.48
C THR A 128 -7.58 -34.75 5.13
N SER A 129 -7.90 -35.63 6.09
CA SER A 129 -8.80 -36.76 5.88
C SER A 129 -10.26 -36.35 6.05
N SER A 130 -11.13 -36.78 5.13
CA SER A 130 -12.59 -36.64 5.27
C SER A 130 -13.20 -37.67 6.23
N GLU A 131 -12.43 -38.66 6.66
CA GLU A 131 -12.92 -39.75 7.53
C GLU A 131 -12.86 -39.39 9.01
N ILE A 132 -12.03 -38.42 9.41
CA ILE A 132 -11.81 -38.05 10.81
C ILE A 132 -12.66 -36.83 11.16
N ASN A 133 -13.85 -37.02 11.72
CA ASN A 133 -14.82 -35.93 11.95
C ASN A 133 -15.06 -35.65 13.43
N SER A 134 -14.59 -36.53 14.31
CA SER A 134 -14.77 -36.43 15.74
C SER A 134 -13.51 -36.91 16.48
N ILE A 135 -13.44 -36.63 17.78
CA ILE A 135 -12.33 -37.07 18.61
C ILE A 135 -12.19 -38.59 18.65
N PHE A 136 -13.30 -39.32 18.54
CA PHE A 136 -13.31 -40.78 18.53
C PHE A 136 -12.69 -41.38 17.27
N ASP A 137 -12.71 -40.64 16.14
CA ASP A 137 -12.10 -41.08 14.89
C ASP A 137 -10.56 -41.02 14.92
N LEU A 138 -10.00 -40.45 15.99
CA LEU A 138 -8.56 -40.45 16.26
C LEU A 138 -8.07 -41.82 16.77
N HIS A 139 -8.97 -42.76 17.07
CA HIS A 139 -8.58 -44.10 17.49
C HIS A 139 -7.70 -44.80 16.45
N HIS A 140 -6.55 -45.29 16.90
CA HIS A 140 -5.46 -45.88 16.14
C HIS A 140 -4.87 -44.99 15.04
N LYS A 141 -5.00 -43.66 15.15
CA LYS A 141 -4.40 -42.71 14.20
C LYS A 141 -3.00 -42.28 14.63
N ARG A 142 -2.23 -41.76 13.68
CA ARG A 142 -0.95 -41.07 13.90
C ARG A 142 -1.21 -39.58 13.99
N ILE A 143 -0.94 -39.04 15.16
CA ILE A 143 -1.21 -37.65 15.52
C ILE A 143 0.12 -36.94 15.66
N GLY A 144 0.38 -35.95 14.80
CA GLY A 144 1.51 -35.05 14.91
C GLY A 144 1.33 -34.11 16.10
N VAL A 145 2.38 -33.95 16.91
CA VAL A 145 2.39 -33.09 18.10
C VAL A 145 3.76 -32.43 18.25
N VAL A 146 3.82 -31.23 18.82
CA VAL A 146 5.08 -30.53 19.13
C VAL A 146 5.52 -30.86 20.57
N VAL A 147 6.81 -31.15 20.75
CA VAL A 147 7.35 -31.71 22.02
C VAL A 147 7.12 -30.80 23.23
N ASP A 148 7.51 -29.53 23.10
CA ASP A 148 7.44 -28.53 24.17
C ASP A 148 6.12 -27.73 24.15
N ASP A 149 5.16 -28.15 23.33
CA ASP A 149 3.86 -27.50 23.25
C ASP A 149 2.95 -27.94 24.41
N PRO A 150 2.42 -27.00 25.21
CA PRO A 150 1.35 -27.24 26.17
C PRO A 150 0.25 -28.17 25.69
N LEU A 151 -0.15 -28.03 24.44
CA LEU A 151 -1.27 -28.76 23.85
C LEU A 151 -1.01 -30.27 23.77
N TYR A 152 0.23 -30.72 23.93
CA TYR A 152 0.57 -32.13 23.90
C TYR A 152 0.46 -32.82 25.27
N LYS A 153 1.35 -32.47 26.22
CA LYS A 153 1.60 -33.24 27.45
C LYS A 153 1.08 -32.57 28.73
N SER A 154 0.51 -31.36 28.67
CA SER A 154 -0.06 -30.72 29.87
C SER A 154 -1.33 -31.43 30.33
N LYS A 155 -1.79 -31.09 31.54
CA LYS A 155 -3.16 -31.40 31.97
C LYS A 155 -4.16 -30.85 30.94
N ASN A 156 -5.15 -31.64 30.57
CA ASN A 156 -6.12 -31.35 29.49
C ASN A 156 -5.52 -31.22 28.07
N GLY A 157 -4.21 -31.46 27.88
CA GLY A 157 -3.60 -31.56 26.55
C GLY A 157 -4.13 -32.80 25.80
N ILE A 158 -3.83 -32.91 24.50
CA ILE A 158 -4.40 -33.96 23.64
C ILE A 158 -4.11 -35.36 24.18
N LYS A 159 -2.92 -35.58 24.76
CA LYS A 159 -2.55 -36.89 25.30
C LYS A 159 -3.40 -37.25 26.52
N ASP A 160 -3.62 -36.30 27.41
CA ASP A 160 -4.45 -36.47 28.60
C ASP A 160 -5.92 -36.68 28.21
N LEU A 161 -6.42 -35.86 27.27
CA LEU A 161 -7.78 -35.92 26.75
C LEU A 161 -8.09 -37.28 26.09
N LEU A 162 -7.22 -37.78 25.21
CA LEU A 162 -7.42 -39.08 24.56
C LEU A 162 -7.35 -40.22 25.56
N ASN A 163 -6.49 -40.14 26.59
CA ASN A 163 -6.43 -41.12 27.66
C ASN A 163 -7.72 -41.16 28.49
N GLU A 164 -8.31 -39.99 28.81
CA GLU A 164 -9.59 -39.91 29.53
C GLU A 164 -10.73 -40.62 28.79
N TYR A 165 -10.79 -40.42 27.47
CA TYR A 165 -11.75 -41.11 26.59
C TYR A 165 -11.37 -42.54 26.21
N LYS A 166 -10.23 -43.05 26.69
CA LYS A 166 -9.67 -44.37 26.36
C LYS A 166 -9.47 -44.58 24.86
N ILE A 167 -9.00 -43.54 24.17
CA ILE A 167 -8.72 -43.54 22.74
C ILE A 167 -7.23 -43.81 22.54
N GLU A 168 -6.90 -44.99 22.03
CA GLU A 168 -5.51 -45.36 21.78
C GLU A 168 -5.03 -44.71 20.47
N SER A 169 -3.99 -43.87 20.52
CA SER A 169 -3.41 -43.21 19.35
C SER A 169 -1.88 -43.26 19.40
N SER A 170 -1.25 -43.12 18.24
CA SER A 170 0.22 -42.98 18.14
C SER A 170 0.58 -41.50 17.96
N PHE A 171 1.54 -41.02 18.74
CA PHE A 171 2.01 -39.63 18.67
C PHE A 171 3.34 -39.57 17.92
N ILE A 172 3.42 -38.71 16.92
CA ILE A 172 4.65 -38.41 16.20
C ILE A 172 5.10 -37.03 16.63
N GLU A 173 6.30 -36.95 17.22
CA GLU A 173 6.82 -35.74 17.84
C GLU A 173 7.61 -34.88 16.83
N TYR A 174 7.32 -33.58 16.81
CA TYR A 174 7.96 -32.56 15.98
C TYR A 174 8.55 -31.44 16.85
N GLN A 175 9.48 -30.67 16.29
CA GLN A 175 10.08 -29.51 16.96
C GLN A 175 9.27 -28.22 16.76
N ASP A 176 8.57 -28.10 15.63
CA ASP A 176 7.72 -26.97 15.29
C ASP A 176 6.49 -27.41 14.48
N TYR A 177 5.55 -26.48 14.28
CA TYR A 177 4.33 -26.75 13.53
C TYR A 177 4.54 -26.82 12.02
N ASP A 178 5.59 -26.20 11.46
CA ASP A 178 5.78 -26.15 10.02
C ASP A 178 6.19 -27.54 9.50
N ASP A 179 7.10 -28.23 10.20
CA ASP A 179 7.48 -29.62 9.92
C ASP A 179 6.28 -30.58 10.10
N LEU A 180 5.49 -30.38 11.15
CA LEU A 180 4.27 -31.15 11.41
C LEU A 180 3.27 -31.01 10.26
N VAL A 181 3.02 -29.78 9.82
CA VAL A 181 2.08 -29.47 8.73
C VAL A 181 2.58 -30.03 7.41
N ALA A 182 3.88 -29.93 7.12
CA ALA A 182 4.47 -30.49 5.90
C ALA A 182 4.24 -32.01 5.81
N ASP A 183 4.37 -32.73 6.92
CA ASP A 183 4.09 -34.16 6.97
C ASP A 183 2.59 -34.50 6.98
N LEU A 184 1.72 -33.59 7.44
CA LEU A 184 0.26 -33.77 7.46
C LEU A 184 -0.36 -33.80 6.04
N GLU A 185 0.35 -33.23 5.06
CA GLU A 185 -0.05 -33.31 3.66
C GLU A 185 0.14 -34.73 3.07
N ASP A 186 1.01 -35.56 3.65
CA ASP A 186 1.22 -36.95 3.26
C ASP A 186 0.47 -37.90 4.19
N LYS A 187 -0.64 -38.45 3.69
CA LYS A 187 -1.48 -39.44 4.41
C LYS A 187 -0.71 -40.70 4.81
N ASN A 188 0.46 -40.97 4.24
CA ASN A 188 1.30 -42.10 4.65
C ASN A 188 2.21 -41.78 5.84
N LYS A 189 2.27 -40.52 6.30
CA LYS A 189 3.06 -40.12 7.48
C LYS A 189 2.18 -39.79 8.68
N LEU A 190 1.17 -38.95 8.46
CA LEU A 190 0.29 -38.44 9.51
C LEU A 190 -1.18 -38.53 9.10
N ASP A 191 -2.04 -38.77 10.10
CA ASP A 191 -3.49 -38.81 9.90
C ASP A 191 -4.16 -37.53 10.44
N ALA A 192 -3.62 -36.98 11.53
CA ALA A 192 -4.03 -35.72 12.14
C ALA A 192 -2.83 -34.99 12.75
N GLY A 193 -3.01 -33.71 13.06
CA GLY A 193 -2.03 -32.87 13.74
C GLY A 193 -2.70 -32.07 14.86
N VAL A 194 -1.93 -31.68 15.86
CA VAL A 194 -2.35 -30.75 16.89
C VAL A 194 -1.57 -29.45 16.73
N VAL A 195 -2.31 -28.36 16.59
CA VAL A 195 -1.77 -27.01 16.53
C VAL A 195 -2.59 -26.09 17.43
N ASN A 196 -2.10 -24.89 17.68
CA ASN A 196 -2.92 -23.87 18.32
C ASN A 196 -3.82 -23.14 17.31
N ASN A 197 -4.94 -22.61 17.78
CA ASN A 197 -5.92 -21.94 16.92
C ASN A 197 -5.36 -20.70 16.22
N LEU A 198 -4.42 -19.96 16.84
CA LEU A 198 -3.83 -18.77 16.23
C LEU A 198 -2.97 -19.15 15.01
N PHE A 199 -2.18 -20.22 15.11
CA PHE A 199 -1.41 -20.76 14.00
C PHE A 199 -2.33 -21.30 12.88
N TYR A 200 -3.41 -21.99 13.24
CA TYR A 200 -4.38 -22.46 12.26
C TYR A 200 -5.03 -21.28 11.51
N ASP A 201 -5.51 -20.28 12.23
CA ASP A 201 -6.16 -19.09 11.65
C ASP A 201 -5.23 -18.32 10.71
N ASP A 202 -3.95 -18.20 11.09
CA ASP A 202 -2.92 -17.50 10.33
C ASP A 202 -2.46 -18.28 9.08
N LYS A 203 -2.04 -19.54 9.24
CA LYS A 203 -1.37 -20.29 8.16
C LYS A 203 -2.26 -21.29 7.42
N LEU A 204 -3.27 -21.85 8.07
CA LEU A 204 -3.96 -23.05 7.58
C LEU A 204 -5.41 -22.82 7.15
N ARG A 205 -6.07 -21.75 7.62
CA ARG A 205 -7.50 -21.50 7.41
C ARG A 205 -7.95 -21.51 5.94
N ASN A 206 -7.06 -21.15 5.02
CA ASN A 206 -7.31 -21.13 3.58
C ASN A 206 -6.66 -22.30 2.82
N SER A 207 -6.17 -23.31 3.54
CA SER A 207 -5.49 -24.48 2.98
C SER A 207 -6.46 -25.67 2.77
N LYS A 208 -5.93 -26.81 2.33
CA LYS A 208 -6.68 -28.08 2.27
C LYS A 208 -6.78 -28.79 3.62
N ILE A 209 -5.98 -28.35 4.60
CA ILE A 209 -6.01 -28.85 5.96
C ILE A 209 -7.19 -28.18 6.65
N ARG A 210 -8.06 -28.99 7.24
CA ARG A 210 -9.23 -28.51 7.98
C ARG A 210 -9.05 -28.76 9.47
N GLU A 211 -9.56 -27.83 10.26
CA GLU A 211 -9.82 -28.02 11.69
C GLU A 211 -10.99 -28.98 11.89
N LEU A 212 -10.90 -29.83 12.91
CA LEU A 212 -12.03 -30.57 13.46
C LEU A 212 -12.72 -29.69 14.50
N ASP A 213 -14.02 -29.88 14.71
CA ASP A 213 -14.81 -29.21 15.77
C ASP A 213 -14.45 -29.74 17.19
N ILE A 214 -13.15 -29.83 17.49
CA ILE A 214 -12.55 -30.29 18.74
C ILE A 214 -11.62 -29.18 19.19
N ILE A 215 -12.16 -28.33 20.04
CA ILE A 215 -11.40 -27.31 20.76
C ILE A 215 -11.09 -27.88 22.14
N PHE A 216 -9.84 -27.80 22.56
CA PHE A 216 -9.42 -28.29 23.87
C PHE A 216 -8.33 -27.41 24.47
N ASN A 217 -8.13 -27.56 25.78
CA ASN A 217 -7.09 -26.86 26.55
C ASN A 217 -7.02 -25.34 26.28
N PRO A 218 -8.00 -24.54 26.71
CA PRO A 218 -7.93 -23.09 26.59
C PRO A 218 -6.82 -22.56 27.52
N LEU A 219 -5.82 -21.89 26.93
CA LEU A 219 -4.65 -21.36 27.60
C LEU A 219 -4.71 -19.84 27.66
N SER A 220 -4.42 -19.30 28.84
CA SER A 220 -4.21 -17.88 29.10
C SER A 220 -2.74 -17.62 29.36
N LEU A 221 -1.98 -17.39 28.29
CA LEU A 221 -0.53 -17.28 28.35
C LEU A 221 -0.11 -15.98 29.04
N ARG A 222 0.78 -16.13 30.02
CA ARG A 222 1.25 -15.09 30.94
C ARG A 222 2.75 -15.16 31.12
N PHE A 223 3.31 -14.13 31.74
CA PHE A 223 4.64 -14.19 32.32
C PHE A 223 4.55 -14.76 33.74
N SER A 224 5.56 -15.52 34.13
CA SER A 224 5.68 -16.00 35.50
C SER A 224 7.10 -15.95 36.02
N SER A 225 7.21 -15.98 37.35
CA SER A 225 8.46 -15.96 38.11
C SER A 225 8.42 -17.05 39.16
N GLY A 226 9.58 -17.51 39.63
CA GLY A 226 9.65 -18.39 40.79
C GLY A 226 8.94 -17.77 41.99
N LYS A 227 8.12 -18.54 42.70
CA LYS A 227 7.34 -18.07 43.85
C LYS A 227 8.21 -17.58 45.00
N ASP A 228 9.40 -18.14 45.15
CA ASP A 228 10.38 -17.71 46.14
C ASP A 228 11.30 -16.58 45.66
N ASN A 229 11.15 -16.12 44.40
CA ASN A 229 11.89 -14.97 43.91
C ASN A 229 11.44 -13.71 44.67
N LEU A 230 12.41 -13.01 45.28
CA LEU A 230 12.17 -11.80 46.07
C LEU A 230 11.72 -10.62 45.20
N ASN A 231 12.09 -10.60 43.91
CA ASN A 231 11.77 -9.54 42.97
C ASN A 231 10.47 -9.77 42.19
N LYS A 232 9.82 -10.94 42.34
CA LYS A 232 8.65 -11.33 41.52
C LYS A 232 7.55 -10.27 41.44
N TYR A 233 7.21 -9.62 42.56
CA TYR A 233 6.14 -8.61 42.57
C TYR A 233 6.54 -7.33 41.85
N TYR A 234 7.81 -6.94 41.91
CA TYR A 234 8.32 -5.83 41.11
C TYR A 234 8.31 -6.19 39.63
N LEU A 235 8.82 -7.36 39.25
CA LEU A 235 8.92 -7.79 37.87
C LEU A 235 7.53 -7.96 37.23
N LEU A 236 6.68 -8.79 37.82
CA LEU A 236 5.35 -9.10 37.30
C LEU A 236 4.39 -7.91 37.40
N GLY A 237 4.49 -7.12 38.49
CA GLY A 237 3.71 -5.89 38.65
C GLY A 237 4.07 -4.81 37.64
N THR A 238 5.36 -4.69 37.29
CA THR A 238 5.81 -3.80 36.21
C THR A 238 5.23 -4.25 34.87
N ILE A 239 5.29 -5.55 34.57
CA ILE A 239 4.71 -6.11 33.34
C ILE A 239 3.21 -5.83 33.28
N ASP A 240 2.46 -6.08 34.36
CA ASP A 240 1.01 -5.83 34.43
C ASP A 240 0.68 -4.36 34.15
N GLN A 241 1.42 -3.43 34.75
CA GLN A 241 1.18 -2.00 34.54
C GLN A 241 1.30 -1.63 33.05
N TYR A 242 2.43 -1.99 32.41
CA TYR A 242 2.64 -1.67 31.00
C TYR A 242 1.66 -2.43 30.09
N LEU A 243 1.38 -3.69 30.39
CA LEU A 243 0.46 -4.49 29.59
C LEU A 243 -0.96 -3.92 29.63
N SER A 244 -1.43 -3.48 30.80
CA SER A 244 -2.74 -2.85 30.95
C SER A 244 -2.83 -1.53 30.17
N GLU A 245 -1.79 -0.69 30.23
CA GLU A 245 -1.71 0.56 29.48
C GLU A 245 -1.69 0.31 27.95
N LEU A 246 -0.83 -0.60 27.49
CA LEU A 246 -0.70 -0.92 26.07
C LEU A 246 -1.98 -1.52 25.49
N LYS A 247 -2.70 -2.38 26.23
CA LYS A 247 -3.93 -3.01 25.74
C LYS A 247 -5.09 -2.05 25.53
N GLN A 248 -5.11 -0.93 26.25
CA GLN A 248 -6.14 0.10 26.15
C GLN A 248 -6.01 0.94 24.87
N ASP A 249 -4.79 1.08 24.33
CA ASP A 249 -4.52 1.83 23.12
C ASP A 249 -4.34 0.90 21.91
N LYS A 250 -5.20 1.05 20.88
CA LYS A 250 -5.18 0.23 19.66
C LYS A 250 -4.00 0.54 18.73
N ASP A 251 -3.35 1.67 18.92
CA ASP A 251 -2.16 2.08 18.18
C ASP A 251 -0.88 1.84 19.00
N SER A 252 -0.96 1.04 20.07
CA SER A 252 0.17 0.73 20.94
C SER A 252 1.12 -0.32 20.36
N ALA A 253 2.33 -0.36 20.94
CA ALA A 253 3.33 -1.37 20.62
C ALA A 253 2.81 -2.81 20.77
N TYR A 254 1.85 -3.08 21.66
CA TYR A 254 1.25 -4.41 21.81
C TYR A 254 0.54 -4.86 20.53
N TYR A 255 -0.30 -4.00 19.94
CA TYR A 255 -1.01 -4.37 18.71
C TYR A 255 -0.09 -4.35 17.48
N ASP A 256 0.94 -3.50 17.47
CA ASP A 256 1.99 -3.56 16.44
C ASP A 256 2.73 -4.90 16.46
N ILE A 257 3.12 -5.37 17.65
CA ILE A 257 3.75 -6.69 17.83
C ILE A 257 2.81 -7.78 17.32
N LEU A 258 1.55 -7.81 17.76
CA LEU A 258 0.60 -8.83 17.30
C LEU A 258 0.39 -8.82 15.78
N ARG A 259 0.30 -7.65 15.15
CA ARG A 259 0.19 -7.56 13.69
C ARG A 259 1.40 -8.17 12.99
N ASN A 260 2.61 -7.97 13.50
CA ASN A 260 3.81 -8.52 12.89
C ASN A 260 3.84 -10.07 12.90
N TYR A 261 3.18 -10.71 13.88
CA TYR A 261 3.15 -12.18 13.97
C TYR A 261 1.92 -12.83 13.32
N PHE A 262 0.81 -12.09 13.12
CA PHE A 262 -0.46 -12.66 12.66
C PHE A 262 -1.08 -11.97 11.43
N GLU A 263 -0.53 -10.85 10.95
CA GLU A 263 -0.97 -10.28 9.67
C GLU A 263 -0.17 -10.87 8.52
N THR A 264 -0.88 -11.51 7.60
CA THR A 264 -0.34 -12.01 6.34
C THR A 264 0.10 -10.84 5.44
N GLU A 265 1.11 -11.07 4.59
CA GLU A 265 1.58 -10.09 3.59
C GLU A 265 0.46 -9.55 2.67
N GLU A 266 -0.71 -10.20 2.61
CA GLU A 266 -1.88 -9.74 1.86
C GLU A 266 -2.36 -8.34 2.27
N ASN A 267 -2.24 -7.97 3.55
CA ASN A 267 -2.67 -6.64 4.01
C ASN A 267 -1.78 -5.51 3.45
N HIS A 268 -0.47 -5.77 3.28
CA HIS A 268 0.42 -4.80 2.64
C HIS A 268 0.04 -4.57 1.18
N LEU A 269 -0.33 -5.62 0.44
CA LEU A 269 -0.79 -5.48 -0.96
C LEU A 269 -2.07 -4.65 -1.06
N ILE A 270 -3.03 -4.85 -0.15
CA ILE A 270 -4.28 -4.06 -0.10
C ILE A 270 -3.98 -2.59 0.25
N LEU A 271 -3.05 -2.33 1.17
CA LEU A 271 -2.62 -0.97 1.50
C LEU A 271 -1.94 -0.28 0.32
N PHE A 272 -1.01 -0.98 -0.37
CA PHE A 272 -0.38 -0.47 -1.60
C PHE A 272 -1.41 -0.20 -2.71
N LEU A 273 -2.42 -1.07 -2.86
CA LEU A 273 -3.49 -0.89 -3.84
C LEU A 273 -4.33 0.35 -3.52
N LYS A 274 -4.68 0.58 -2.24
CA LYS A 274 -5.41 1.79 -1.81
C LYS A 274 -4.60 3.07 -2.09
N ILE A 275 -3.29 3.05 -1.80
CA ILE A 275 -2.39 4.16 -2.11
C ILE A 275 -2.32 4.41 -3.63
N PHE A 276 -2.18 3.34 -4.42
CA PHE A 276 -2.12 3.43 -5.88
C PHE A 276 -3.42 3.98 -6.49
N LEU A 277 -4.58 3.51 -6.01
CA LEU A 277 -5.89 4.03 -6.41
C LEU A 277 -6.05 5.51 -6.06
N GLY A 278 -5.55 5.93 -4.89
CA GLY A 278 -5.51 7.34 -4.50
C GLY A 278 -4.71 8.21 -5.48
N PHE A 279 -3.50 7.77 -5.84
CA PHE A 279 -2.68 8.47 -6.85
C PHE A 279 -3.35 8.48 -8.23
N ALA A 280 -3.95 7.37 -8.66
CA ALA A 280 -4.66 7.30 -9.93
C ALA A 280 -5.83 8.30 -9.98
N ALA A 281 -6.61 8.42 -8.89
CA ALA A 281 -7.70 9.38 -8.79
C ALA A 281 -7.22 10.84 -8.90
N ILE A 282 -6.09 11.17 -8.26
CA ILE A 282 -5.47 12.50 -8.35
C ILE A 282 -5.02 12.80 -9.79
N ILE A 283 -4.41 11.83 -10.47
CA ILE A 283 -3.97 11.97 -11.86
C ILE A 283 -5.19 12.18 -12.79
N ILE A 284 -6.25 11.38 -12.63
CA ILE A 284 -7.48 11.52 -13.41
C ILE A 284 -8.14 12.88 -13.15
N SER A 285 -8.20 13.32 -11.90
CA SER A 285 -8.70 14.66 -11.53
C SER A 285 -7.88 15.77 -12.19
N TYR A 286 -6.55 15.65 -12.19
CA TYR A 286 -5.68 16.59 -12.88
C TYR A 286 -5.95 16.63 -14.39
N PHE A 287 -6.03 15.49 -15.07
CA PHE A 287 -6.29 15.44 -16.51
C PHE A 287 -7.68 15.97 -16.87
N THR A 288 -8.72 15.64 -16.09
CA THR A 288 -10.07 16.18 -16.33
C THR A 288 -10.11 17.70 -16.16
N PHE A 289 -9.43 18.23 -15.14
CA PHE A 289 -9.26 19.67 -14.94
C PHE A 289 -8.49 20.33 -16.11
N ARG A 290 -7.44 19.68 -16.64
CA ARG A 290 -6.70 20.17 -17.81
C ARG A 290 -7.57 20.19 -19.08
N ILE A 291 -8.33 19.13 -19.34
CA ILE A 291 -9.26 19.05 -20.48
C ILE A 291 -10.32 20.15 -20.36
N PHE A 292 -10.86 20.38 -19.16
CA PHE A 292 -11.85 21.42 -18.90
C PHE A 292 -11.30 22.83 -19.21
N ASN A 293 -10.09 23.15 -18.72
CA ASN A 293 -9.44 24.43 -19.01
C ASN A 293 -9.17 24.63 -20.51
N ILE A 294 -8.80 23.57 -21.23
CA ILE A 294 -8.60 23.63 -22.69
C ILE A 294 -9.93 23.92 -23.39
N LYS A 295 -11.03 23.28 -23.01
CA LYS A 295 -12.36 23.53 -23.59
C LYS A 295 -12.80 24.98 -23.42
N ILE A 296 -12.55 25.58 -22.24
CA ILE A 296 -12.84 27.00 -21.99
C ILE A 296 -12.05 27.89 -22.96
N LYS A 297 -10.75 27.64 -23.11
CA LYS A 297 -9.88 28.41 -24.01
C LYS A 297 -10.23 28.24 -25.50
N LEU A 298 -10.71 27.05 -25.88
CA LEU A 298 -11.18 26.80 -27.25
C LEU A 298 -12.48 27.56 -27.55
N LYS A 299 -13.39 27.68 -26.58
CA LYS A 299 -14.65 28.41 -26.75
C LYS A 299 -14.42 29.91 -26.99
N SER A 300 -13.43 30.53 -26.32
CA SER A 300 -13.09 31.93 -26.56
C SER A 300 -12.45 32.14 -27.94
N ARG A 301 -11.46 31.31 -28.31
CA ARG A 301 -10.82 31.39 -29.64
C ARG A 301 -11.77 31.13 -30.79
N ASN A 302 -12.68 30.17 -30.66
CA ASN A 302 -13.69 29.91 -31.69
C ASN A 302 -14.64 31.10 -31.87
N LYS A 303 -14.90 31.87 -30.80
CA LYS A 303 -15.68 33.11 -30.90
C LYS A 303 -14.89 34.21 -31.64
N GLU A 304 -13.61 34.38 -31.34
CA GLU A 304 -12.73 35.33 -32.03
C GLU A 304 -12.59 35.01 -33.52
N ILE A 305 -12.29 33.75 -33.85
CA ILE A 305 -12.18 33.28 -35.25
C ILE A 305 -13.50 33.48 -35.99
N LYS A 306 -14.65 33.24 -35.35
CA LYS A 306 -15.96 33.48 -35.97
C LYS A 306 -16.15 34.97 -36.28
N VAL A 307 -15.79 35.86 -35.36
CA VAL A 307 -15.87 37.32 -35.57
C VAL A 307 -14.94 37.78 -36.69
N GLU A 308 -13.72 37.26 -36.76
CA GLU A 308 -12.76 37.60 -37.81
C GLU A 308 -13.20 37.09 -39.19
N LYS A 309 -13.76 35.87 -39.24
CA LYS A 309 -14.36 35.32 -40.46
C LYS A 309 -15.55 36.15 -40.93
N ASP A 310 -16.42 36.57 -40.02
CA ASP A 310 -17.57 37.42 -40.34
C ASP A 310 -17.14 38.80 -40.87
N LYS A 311 -16.08 39.40 -40.30
CA LYS A 311 -15.50 40.65 -40.82
C LYS A 311 -14.94 40.48 -42.22
N THR A 312 -14.20 39.39 -42.45
CA THR A 312 -13.60 39.07 -43.75
C THR A 312 -14.68 38.87 -44.80
N ASN A 313 -15.73 38.10 -44.50
CA ASN A 313 -16.86 37.89 -45.40
C ASN A 313 -17.59 39.20 -45.74
N LYS A 314 -17.79 40.09 -44.76
CA LYS A 314 -18.36 41.43 -45.00
C LYS A 314 -17.48 42.31 -45.89
N MET A 315 -16.16 42.19 -45.76
CA MET A 315 -15.24 42.94 -46.62
C MET A 315 -15.24 42.40 -48.05
N PHE A 316 -15.32 41.07 -48.22
CA PHE A 316 -15.48 40.45 -49.53
C PHE A 316 -16.79 40.88 -50.21
N SER A 317 -17.92 40.88 -49.50
CA SER A 317 -19.19 41.33 -50.10
C SER A 317 -19.20 42.82 -50.44
N PHE A 318 -18.52 43.67 -49.66
CA PHE A 318 -18.34 45.08 -50.01
C PHE A 318 -17.50 45.27 -51.27
N LEU A 319 -16.43 44.49 -51.42
CA LEU A 319 -15.61 44.49 -52.64
C LEU A 319 -16.41 44.02 -53.85
N GLU A 320 -17.18 42.94 -53.72
CA GLU A 320 -18.03 42.41 -54.79
C GLU A 320 -19.03 43.46 -55.29
N ASN A 321 -19.75 44.12 -54.38
CA ASN A 321 -20.62 45.24 -54.75
C ASN A 321 -19.85 46.38 -55.44
N SER A 322 -18.65 46.71 -54.94
CA SER A 322 -17.81 47.77 -55.55
C SER A 322 -17.37 47.39 -56.97
N TYR A 323 -17.12 46.10 -57.22
CA TYR A 323 -16.81 45.59 -58.56
C TYR A 323 -18.01 45.72 -59.50
N ASP A 324 -19.22 45.38 -59.06
CA ASP A 324 -20.43 45.54 -59.87
C ASP A 324 -20.69 47.01 -60.25
N TYR A 325 -20.41 47.97 -59.35
CA TYR A 325 -20.48 49.40 -59.68
C TYR A 325 -19.47 49.83 -60.74
N LEU A 326 -18.25 49.28 -60.70
CA LEU A 326 -17.22 49.56 -61.72
C LEU A 326 -17.63 49.00 -63.08
N GLU A 327 -18.25 47.83 -63.12
CA GLU A 327 -18.77 47.22 -64.35
C GLU A 327 -19.82 48.12 -65.01
N ILE A 328 -20.79 48.61 -64.23
CA ILE A 328 -21.82 49.56 -64.69
C ILE A 328 -21.18 50.86 -65.20
N LEU A 329 -20.16 51.40 -64.50
CA LEU A 329 -19.48 52.63 -64.91
C LEU A 329 -18.68 52.43 -66.21
N ILE A 330 -17.98 51.31 -66.36
CA ILE A 330 -17.23 50.99 -67.57
C ILE A 330 -18.18 50.85 -68.76
N ASP A 331 -19.28 50.11 -68.61
CA ASP A 331 -20.29 49.98 -69.67
C ASP A 331 -20.94 51.32 -70.01
N GLY A 332 -21.24 52.13 -68.98
CA GLY A 332 -21.79 53.48 -69.13
C GLY A 332 -20.85 54.44 -69.86
N LEU A 333 -19.53 54.27 -69.77
CA LEU A 333 -18.54 55.05 -70.51
C LEU A 333 -18.29 54.47 -71.92
N ARG A 334 -18.33 53.16 -72.08
CA ARG A 334 -18.05 52.47 -73.35
C ARG A 334 -19.04 52.86 -74.44
N ASN A 335 -20.33 52.88 -74.11
CA ASN A 335 -21.39 53.17 -75.07
C ASN A 335 -21.29 54.58 -75.71
N PRO A 336 -21.18 55.69 -74.94
CA PRO A 336 -20.98 57.01 -75.52
C PRO A 336 -19.72 57.13 -76.37
N ILE A 337 -18.61 56.48 -75.95
CA ILE A 337 -17.35 56.56 -76.69
C ILE A 337 -17.45 55.80 -78.02
N GLN A 338 -18.14 54.66 -78.07
CA GLN A 338 -18.42 53.96 -79.33
C GLN A 338 -19.27 54.80 -80.28
N VAL A 339 -20.28 55.51 -79.76
CA VAL A 339 -21.08 56.45 -80.56
C VAL A 339 -20.22 57.58 -81.13
N LEU A 340 -19.33 58.16 -80.32
CA LEU A 340 -18.39 59.19 -80.78
C LEU A 340 -17.44 58.68 -81.87
N VAL A 341 -16.95 57.44 -81.76
CA VAL A 341 -16.15 56.81 -82.83
C VAL A 341 -16.97 56.67 -84.10
N PHE A 342 -18.20 56.16 -84.01
CA PHE A 342 -19.05 55.98 -85.18
C PHE A 342 -19.41 57.31 -85.87
N GLU A 343 -19.73 58.35 -85.11
CA GLU A 343 -19.98 59.70 -85.65
C GLU A 343 -18.72 60.30 -86.32
N THR A 344 -17.54 60.05 -85.75
CA THR A 344 -16.28 60.54 -86.34
C THR A 344 -15.88 59.73 -87.57
N GLU A 345 -16.17 58.43 -87.64
CA GLU A 345 -15.98 57.59 -88.82
C GLU A 345 -16.90 57.99 -89.98
N LEU A 346 -18.18 58.28 -89.71
CA LEU A 346 -19.16 58.71 -90.73
C LEU A 346 -18.83 60.07 -91.37
N ASN A 347 -18.18 60.97 -90.63
CA ASN A 347 -17.82 62.31 -91.10
C ASN A 347 -16.45 62.38 -91.81
N MET A 348 -15.88 61.24 -92.21
CA MET A 348 -14.60 61.19 -92.91
C MET A 348 -14.71 61.64 -94.37
N SER A 349 -14.65 62.95 -94.61
CA SER A 349 -14.23 63.52 -95.90
C SER A 349 -12.99 64.40 -95.69
N ASP A 350 -11.82 63.88 -96.07
CA ASP A 350 -10.54 64.59 -96.28
C ASP A 350 -10.07 65.62 -95.23
N ASN A 351 -10.15 65.31 -93.92
CA ASN A 351 -9.52 66.12 -92.87
C ASN A 351 -8.53 65.30 -92.00
N SER A 352 -7.23 65.61 -92.10
CA SER A 352 -6.15 64.93 -91.39
C SER A 352 -6.23 65.07 -89.85
N LEU A 353 -6.85 66.14 -89.34
CA LEU A 353 -7.03 66.36 -87.90
C LEU A 353 -8.08 65.42 -87.30
N MET A 354 -9.13 65.09 -88.06
CA MET A 354 -10.16 64.13 -87.63
C MET A 354 -9.60 62.72 -87.49
N LYS A 355 -8.69 62.31 -88.39
CA LYS A 355 -7.99 61.01 -88.29
C LYS A 355 -7.17 60.87 -87.00
N ILE A 356 -6.44 61.92 -86.60
CA ILE A 356 -5.65 61.92 -85.35
C ILE A 356 -6.56 61.83 -84.12
N ASN A 357 -7.73 62.49 -84.14
CA ASN A 357 -8.68 62.41 -83.03
C ASN A 357 -9.34 61.02 -82.93
N LEU A 358 -9.68 60.40 -84.06
CA LEU A 358 -10.15 59.01 -84.12
C LEU A 358 -9.14 58.03 -83.53
N GLU A 359 -7.87 58.11 -83.90
CA GLU A 359 -6.81 57.25 -83.33
C GLU A 359 -6.70 57.38 -81.81
N LYS A 360 -6.82 58.61 -81.28
CA LYS A 360 -6.82 58.85 -79.82
C LYS A 360 -8.04 58.24 -79.15
N ILE A 361 -9.23 58.38 -79.73
CA ILE A 361 -10.47 57.81 -79.18
C ILE A 361 -10.43 56.27 -79.23
N LEU A 362 -9.98 55.69 -80.34
CA LEU A 362 -9.78 54.24 -80.48
C LEU A 362 -8.73 53.72 -79.48
N THR A 363 -7.67 54.49 -79.21
CA THR A 363 -6.69 54.16 -78.17
C THR A 363 -7.33 54.16 -76.78
N ILE A 364 -8.24 55.09 -76.49
CA ILE A 364 -8.98 55.15 -75.22
C ILE A 364 -9.92 53.95 -75.11
N LEU A 365 -10.68 53.62 -76.16
CA LEU A 365 -11.54 52.43 -76.21
C LEU A 365 -10.75 51.15 -76.00
N ASN A 366 -9.63 50.97 -76.70
CA ASN A 366 -8.78 49.79 -76.53
C ASN A 366 -8.24 49.67 -75.10
N LYS A 367 -7.90 50.79 -74.45
CA LYS A 367 -7.49 50.78 -73.03
C LYS A 367 -8.65 50.39 -72.12
N ILE A 368 -9.86 50.92 -72.36
CA ILE A 368 -11.05 50.56 -71.59
C ILE A 368 -11.37 49.07 -71.77
N ASP A 369 -11.34 48.56 -73.00
CA ASP A 369 -11.58 47.15 -73.30
C ASP A 369 -10.50 46.25 -72.67
N THR A 370 -9.22 46.66 -72.71
CA THR A 370 -8.13 45.91 -72.05
C THR A 370 -8.35 45.83 -70.53
N ILE A 371 -8.76 46.94 -69.90
CA ILE A 371 -9.08 46.99 -68.47
C ILE A 371 -10.29 46.08 -68.17
N PHE A 372 -11.31 46.12 -69.02
CA PHE A 372 -12.50 45.28 -68.89
C PHE A 372 -12.19 43.78 -69.05
N TYR A 373 -11.40 43.38 -70.05
CA TYR A 373 -11.01 41.99 -70.26
C TYR A 373 -10.15 41.46 -69.10
N SER A 374 -9.15 42.23 -68.64
CA SER A 374 -8.36 41.85 -67.46
C SER A 374 -9.22 41.75 -66.19
N TYR A 375 -10.28 42.56 -66.10
CA TYR A 375 -11.27 42.51 -65.02
C TYR A 375 -12.13 41.23 -65.07
N VAL A 376 -12.68 40.87 -66.24
CA VAL A 376 -13.49 39.66 -66.43
C VAL A 376 -12.68 38.38 -66.15
N GLU A 377 -11.42 38.35 -66.57
CA GLU A 377 -10.54 37.19 -66.37
C GLU A 377 -10.27 36.95 -64.88
N LYS A 378 -9.98 38.01 -64.11
CA LYS A 378 -9.81 37.91 -62.64
C LYS A 378 -11.08 37.52 -61.87
N LYS A 379 -12.27 37.73 -62.45
CA LYS A 379 -13.56 37.31 -61.87
C LYS A 379 -13.82 35.81 -62.09
N LYS A 380 -13.24 35.19 -63.13
CA LYS A 380 -13.39 33.75 -63.42
C LYS A 380 -12.46 32.85 -62.60
N ASP A 381 -11.32 33.37 -62.16
CA ASP A 381 -10.31 32.63 -61.37
C ASP A 381 -10.55 32.66 -59.85
N LYS A 382 -11.65 33.28 -59.39
CA LYS A 382 -12.13 33.30 -58.00
C LYS A 382 -13.44 32.55 -57.90
#